data_AF-A0A9N8DWX0-F1
#
_entry.id   AF-A0A9N8DWX0-F1
#
_cell.length_a   1.000
_cell.length_b   1.000
_cell.length_c   1.000
_cell.angle_alpha   90.00
_cell.angle_beta   90.00
_cell.angle_gamma   90.00
#
_symmetry.space_group_name_H-M   'P 1'
#
loop_
_entity.id
_entity.type
_entity.pdbx_description
1 polymer ?
#
loop_
_entity_poly.entity_id
_entity_poly.type
_entity_poly.pdbx_seq_one_letter_code
_entity_poly.pdbx_strand_id
1 'polypeptide(L)'
;MADSVCAILGCSLEYAENLLAAAGGNVELAVSLGLDGGDGGGGDGGGFADVGAADGGGVADGDKKRKMDEFTAPYKGYEKIWAEVSPLPDSWKNQRLDAWTDTDGSSSTIVQPLNGPCGVLAVVQAELWLLEQQQDNKDRDACLTQAIHNILSRITSSSATDQDKMMIQMANGTQVSLDDASTQIRTATQLVEAAACTYGIAQIRSSLVEGPHWLCSADLLSLLLRGNIANTNISCFGAFDPVHKKKQPFYTSTNTSSTNNQIGLLSMMEIDEGIPVADDLKFQKTVWILHTGDHFVTMRQTSKTQNNDDNNTIHMEIYDGLQPNGPITKHYAITGDTSVADQAPAQHVETFRKKRVGQPDDIVQAKKHDHPHYQDWTYEVVPAVDDPDVQGTLDDDPNEPVYEFATLSLPSDNWRCATCYANRFKTMNFGTNTAGTTACEVCTTAIRDAMWSLWLPFSQLTPRMKRRARVMYAPKLEMVLSTLYPKADITVTGDGAALLKK
;
A
#
# COMPACT_ATOMS: atom_id res chain seq x y z
N MET A 1 0.22 -27.96 12.67
CA MET A 1 0.79 -26.74 12.05
C MET A 1 -0.21 -25.59 12.14
N ALA A 2 -1.45 -25.75 11.67
CA ALA A 2 -2.49 -24.74 11.83
C ALA A 2 -2.80 -24.43 13.31
N ASP A 3 -2.82 -25.44 14.19
CA ASP A 3 -2.94 -25.22 15.65
C ASP A 3 -1.84 -24.30 16.21
N SER A 4 -0.62 -24.37 15.66
CA SER A 4 0.50 -23.53 16.08
C SER A 4 0.31 -22.08 15.62
N VAL A 5 -0.14 -21.88 14.37
CA VAL A 5 -0.49 -20.55 13.84
C VAL A 5 -1.64 -19.94 14.64
N CYS A 6 -2.70 -20.73 14.90
CA CYS A 6 -3.85 -20.38 15.74
C CYS A 6 -3.41 -19.96 17.15
N ALA A 7 -2.54 -20.76 17.79
CA ALA A 7 -2.04 -20.46 19.14
C ALA A 7 -1.16 -19.19 19.18
N ILE A 8 -0.38 -18.91 18.13
CA ILE A 8 0.48 -17.73 18.06
C ILE A 8 -0.33 -16.45 17.80
N LEU A 9 -1.30 -16.52 16.88
CA LEU A 9 -2.09 -15.36 16.44
C LEU A 9 -3.33 -15.10 17.30
N GLY A 10 -3.76 -16.07 18.11
CA GLY A 10 -5.01 -15.98 18.87
C GLY A 10 -6.27 -15.95 18.00
N CYS A 11 -6.22 -16.51 16.79
CA CYS A 11 -7.32 -16.52 15.83
C CYS A 11 -8.13 -17.82 15.84
N SER A 12 -9.15 -17.95 14.97
CA SER A 12 -9.83 -19.25 14.77
C SER A 12 -8.92 -20.26 14.06
N LEU A 13 -9.17 -21.56 14.28
CA LEU A 13 -8.42 -22.62 13.59
C LEU A 13 -8.62 -22.55 12.07
N GLU A 14 -9.84 -22.25 11.62
CA GLU A 14 -10.15 -22.09 10.19
C GLU A 14 -9.34 -20.95 9.55
N TYR A 15 -9.23 -19.79 10.22
CA TYR A 15 -8.39 -18.70 9.74
C TYR A 15 -6.90 -19.08 9.70
N ALA A 16 -6.42 -19.80 10.73
CA ALA A 16 -5.06 -20.32 10.76
C ALA A 16 -4.78 -21.36 9.67
N GLU A 17 -5.75 -22.20 9.33
CA GLU A 17 -5.68 -23.15 8.21
C GLU A 17 -5.60 -22.41 6.87
N ASN A 18 -6.39 -21.35 6.69
CA ASN A 18 -6.35 -20.50 5.49
C ASN A 18 -5.02 -19.76 5.36
N LEU A 19 -4.50 -19.18 6.44
CA LEU A 19 -3.17 -18.56 6.46
C LEU A 19 -2.07 -19.57 6.13
N LEU A 20 -2.14 -20.77 6.70
CA LEU A 20 -1.17 -21.82 6.44
C LEU A 20 -1.24 -22.32 4.99
N ALA A 21 -2.44 -22.43 4.42
CA ALA A 21 -2.63 -22.77 3.02
C ALA A 21 -2.06 -21.66 2.10
N ALA A 22 -2.38 -20.39 2.37
CA ALA A 22 -1.87 -19.24 1.62
C ALA A 22 -0.33 -19.11 1.72
N ALA A 23 0.24 -19.46 2.87
CA ALA A 23 1.68 -19.53 3.11
C ALA A 23 2.36 -20.77 2.50
N GLY A 24 1.63 -21.63 1.80
CA GLY A 24 2.16 -22.87 1.23
C GLY A 24 2.67 -23.86 2.27
N GLY A 25 2.06 -23.89 3.46
CA GLY A 25 2.43 -24.78 4.56
C GLY A 25 3.51 -24.25 5.50
N ASN A 26 4.08 -23.06 5.26
CA ASN A 26 5.11 -22.47 6.11
C ASN A 26 4.48 -21.74 7.32
N VAL A 27 4.77 -22.22 8.54
CA VAL A 27 4.23 -21.67 9.80
C VAL A 27 4.71 -20.25 10.09
N GLU A 28 5.99 -19.94 9.89
CA GLU A 28 6.53 -18.60 10.14
C GLU A 28 5.92 -17.58 9.18
N LEU A 29 5.79 -17.94 7.91
CA LEU A 29 5.12 -17.09 6.92
C LEU A 29 3.61 -16.95 7.22
N ALA A 30 2.94 -18.02 7.62
CA ALA A 30 1.53 -17.94 8.02
C ALA A 30 1.31 -17.02 9.23
N VAL A 31 2.23 -17.06 10.20
CA VAL A 31 2.24 -16.12 11.34
C VAL A 31 2.52 -14.70 10.87
N SER A 32 3.53 -14.48 10.02
CA SER A 32 3.79 -13.16 9.43
C SER A 32 2.55 -12.62 8.73
N LEU A 33 1.92 -13.41 7.84
CA LEU A 33 0.71 -13.01 7.14
C LEU A 33 -0.46 -12.70 8.08
N GLY A 34 -0.57 -13.42 9.19
CA GLY A 34 -1.58 -13.15 10.20
C GLY A 34 -1.32 -11.91 11.04
N LEU A 35 -0.06 -11.61 11.34
CA LEU A 35 0.36 -10.40 12.06
C LEU A 35 0.39 -9.16 11.15
N ASP A 36 0.78 -9.33 9.90
CA ASP A 36 0.87 -8.27 8.88
C ASP A 36 -0.53 -7.94 8.33
N GLY A 37 -1.39 -8.96 8.17
CA GLY A 37 -2.81 -8.79 7.84
C GLY A 37 -3.67 -8.35 9.04
N GLY A 38 -3.14 -8.45 10.25
CA GLY A 38 -3.75 -8.04 11.50
C GLY A 38 -2.87 -7.03 12.23
N ASP A 39 -2.72 -5.84 11.66
CA ASP A 39 -2.16 -4.64 12.29
C ASP A 39 -1.00 -4.90 13.29
N GLY A 40 0.22 -4.82 12.77
CA GLY A 40 1.43 -4.63 13.57
C GLY A 40 1.36 -3.33 14.38
N GLY A 41 0.69 -3.38 15.53
CA GLY A 41 0.54 -2.27 16.47
C GLY A 41 -0.55 -2.59 17.48
N GLY A 42 -0.19 -3.19 18.62
CA GLY A 42 -1.11 -3.52 19.69
C GLY A 42 -2.06 -2.37 20.04
N GLY A 43 -3.30 -2.49 19.60
CA GLY A 43 -4.32 -1.48 19.81
C GLY A 43 -5.51 -1.58 18.84
N ASP A 44 -6.22 -2.71 18.80
CA ASP A 44 -7.57 -2.92 18.23
C ASP A 44 -7.92 -2.08 16.98
N GLY A 45 -6.97 -1.89 16.06
CA GLY A 45 -7.17 -1.19 14.80
C GLY A 45 -7.94 -2.12 13.87
N GLY A 46 -8.94 -1.59 13.18
CA GLY A 46 -9.78 -2.34 12.26
C GLY A 46 -8.94 -2.89 11.11
N GLY A 47 -8.46 -4.11 11.29
CA GLY A 47 -7.89 -4.89 10.20
C GLY A 47 -8.91 -5.08 9.09
N PHE A 48 -8.45 -5.60 7.96
CA PHE A 48 -9.30 -6.03 6.84
C PHE A 48 -10.43 -7.01 7.24
N ALA A 49 -10.43 -7.50 8.49
CA ALA A 49 -11.40 -8.41 9.08
C ALA A 49 -12.58 -7.76 9.84
N ASP A 50 -12.64 -6.44 10.05
CA ASP A 50 -13.80 -5.81 10.74
C ASP A 50 -14.93 -5.43 9.76
N VAL A 51 -15.38 -6.42 8.99
CA VAL A 51 -16.68 -6.41 8.32
C VAL A 51 -17.51 -7.49 9.00
N GLY A 52 -18.20 -7.10 10.07
CA GLY A 52 -19.37 -7.76 10.62
C GLY A 52 -19.30 -9.29 10.72
N ALA A 53 -19.05 -9.78 11.94
CA ALA A 53 -19.67 -11.02 12.41
C ALA A 53 -21.21 -10.84 12.45
N ALA A 54 -21.85 -10.78 11.29
CA ALA A 54 -23.27 -10.93 11.09
C ALA A 54 -23.45 -12.32 10.47
N ASP A 55 -24.03 -13.23 11.27
CA ASP A 55 -24.54 -14.56 10.94
C ASP A 55 -23.94 -15.29 9.72
N GLY A 56 -23.28 -16.42 9.99
CA GLY A 56 -22.69 -17.31 8.99
C GLY A 56 -23.64 -17.70 7.86
N GLY A 57 -23.65 -16.90 6.81
CA GLY A 57 -24.10 -17.26 5.48
C GLY A 57 -23.02 -18.08 4.83
N GLY A 58 -23.13 -19.40 4.94
CA GLY A 58 -22.22 -20.34 4.29
C GLY A 58 -22.00 -19.98 2.83
N VAL A 59 -20.75 -19.70 2.47
CA VAL A 59 -20.31 -19.62 1.07
C VAL A 59 -20.68 -20.96 0.45
N ALA A 60 -21.57 -20.93 -0.54
CA ALA A 60 -22.03 -22.13 -1.21
C ALA A 60 -20.83 -22.88 -1.79
N ASP A 61 -20.71 -24.13 -1.38
CA ASP A 61 -19.73 -25.16 -1.76
C ASP A 61 -19.86 -25.56 -3.25
N GLY A 62 -19.83 -24.55 -4.13
CA GLY A 62 -19.82 -24.67 -5.58
C GLY A 62 -18.40 -24.78 -6.12
N ASP A 63 -17.54 -25.50 -5.40
CA ASP A 63 -16.13 -25.64 -5.67
C ASP A 63 -15.93 -26.56 -6.88
N LYS A 64 -16.06 -26.00 -8.09
CA LYS A 64 -15.40 -26.59 -9.27
C LYS A 64 -13.89 -26.39 -9.08
N LYS A 65 -13.29 -27.22 -8.21
CA LYS A 65 -11.85 -27.42 -8.17
C LYS A 65 -11.41 -27.83 -9.57
N ARG A 66 -10.97 -26.84 -10.37
CA ARG A 66 -10.18 -27.09 -11.58
C ARG A 66 -9.04 -27.98 -11.08
N LYS A 67 -8.98 -29.23 -11.57
CA LYS A 67 -7.88 -30.14 -11.25
C LYS A 67 -6.59 -29.36 -11.45
N MET A 68 -5.79 -29.25 -10.40
CA MET A 68 -4.44 -28.71 -10.51
C MET A 68 -3.72 -29.63 -11.48
N ASP A 69 -3.55 -29.18 -12.73
CA ASP A 69 -2.61 -29.83 -13.62
C ASP A 69 -1.26 -29.81 -12.91
N GLU A 70 -0.57 -30.95 -12.91
CA GLU A 70 0.69 -31.14 -12.19
C GLU A 70 1.66 -30.02 -12.57
N PHE A 71 2.05 -29.20 -11.58
CA PHE A 71 3.06 -28.19 -11.79
C PHE A 71 4.33 -28.89 -12.28
N THR A 72 4.68 -28.66 -13.54
CA THR A 72 5.98 -29.08 -14.05
C THR A 72 6.97 -28.04 -13.58
N ALA A 73 7.93 -28.44 -12.72
CA ALA A 73 9.02 -27.56 -12.33
C ALA A 73 9.58 -26.87 -13.57
N PRO A 74 9.77 -25.53 -13.56
CA PRO A 74 10.24 -24.79 -14.71
C PRO A 74 11.74 -25.02 -14.87
N TYR A 75 12.13 -26.28 -15.12
CA TYR A 75 13.30 -26.70 -15.88
C TYR A 75 14.70 -26.43 -15.27
N LYS A 76 15.72 -26.98 -15.94
CA LYS A 76 17.15 -26.85 -15.60
C LYS A 76 17.59 -25.39 -15.67
N GLY A 77 17.97 -24.79 -14.54
CA GLY A 77 18.66 -23.49 -14.51
C GLY A 77 18.13 -22.44 -13.54
N TYR A 78 16.99 -22.68 -12.86
CA TYR A 78 16.47 -21.78 -11.82
C TYR A 78 17.51 -21.50 -10.71
N GLU A 79 18.40 -22.46 -10.42
CA GLU A 79 19.57 -22.31 -9.55
C GLU A 79 20.52 -21.18 -9.98
N LYS A 80 20.43 -20.64 -11.20
CA LYS A 80 21.23 -19.47 -11.61
C LYS A 80 20.60 -18.14 -11.20
N ILE A 81 19.27 -18.12 -11.02
CA ILE A 81 18.51 -16.95 -10.54
C ILE A 81 18.39 -17.05 -9.01
N TRP A 82 18.18 -18.25 -8.48
CA TRP A 82 18.02 -18.58 -7.07
C TRP A 82 19.01 -19.66 -6.63
N ALA A 83 20.31 -19.40 -6.75
CA ALA A 83 21.35 -20.35 -6.34
C ALA A 83 21.25 -20.74 -4.86
N GLU A 84 20.70 -19.86 -4.05
CA GLU A 84 20.66 -19.97 -2.59
C GLU A 84 19.33 -20.55 -2.07
N VAL A 85 18.29 -20.63 -2.92
CA VAL A 85 16.94 -21.07 -2.53
C VAL A 85 16.58 -22.35 -3.30
N SER A 86 17.25 -23.44 -2.96
CA SER A 86 16.98 -24.78 -3.52
C SER A 86 16.59 -25.77 -2.41
N PRO A 87 15.38 -26.37 -2.46
CA PRO A 87 14.37 -26.23 -3.51
C PRO A 87 13.54 -24.93 -3.40
N LEU A 88 13.01 -24.44 -4.53
CA LEU A 88 12.02 -23.37 -4.54
C LEU A 88 10.78 -23.77 -3.71
N PRO A 89 10.23 -22.88 -2.86
CA PRO A 89 9.02 -23.17 -2.10
C PRO A 89 7.84 -23.50 -3.02
N ASP A 90 7.00 -24.45 -2.61
CA ASP A 90 5.83 -24.86 -3.41
C ASP A 90 4.82 -23.72 -3.61
N SER A 91 4.81 -22.71 -2.72
CA SER A 91 4.00 -21.51 -2.89
C SER A 91 4.28 -20.82 -4.23
N TRP A 92 5.55 -20.66 -4.61
CA TRP A 92 5.97 -20.02 -5.87
C TRP A 92 5.60 -20.80 -7.13
N LYS A 93 5.54 -22.12 -6.99
CA LYS A 93 5.15 -23.03 -8.06
C LYS A 93 3.67 -22.88 -8.42
N ASN A 94 2.87 -22.50 -7.44
CA ASN A 94 1.43 -22.45 -7.52
C ASN A 94 0.88 -21.01 -7.75
N GLN A 95 1.74 -20.02 -8.03
CA GLN A 95 1.37 -18.61 -8.30
C GLN A 95 0.86 -18.38 -9.73
N ARG A 96 -0.13 -19.16 -10.16
CA ARG A 96 -0.78 -18.95 -11.46
C ARG A 96 -1.67 -17.71 -11.45
N LEU A 97 -1.79 -17.06 -12.61
CA LEU A 97 -2.76 -15.98 -12.81
C LEU A 97 -4.04 -16.60 -13.37
N ASP A 98 -5.04 -16.75 -12.51
CA ASP A 98 -6.32 -17.31 -12.90
C ASP A 98 -7.28 -16.19 -13.28
N ALA A 99 -7.84 -16.24 -14.49
CA ALA A 99 -8.99 -15.41 -14.80
C ALA A 99 -10.14 -15.74 -13.84
N TRP A 100 -10.60 -14.73 -13.12
CA TRP A 100 -11.73 -14.79 -12.22
C TRP A 100 -12.88 -13.97 -12.80
N THR A 101 -14.09 -14.43 -12.53
CA THR A 101 -15.31 -13.80 -12.99
C THR A 101 -16.19 -13.66 -11.79
N ASP A 102 -16.62 -12.44 -11.49
CA ASP A 102 -17.60 -12.24 -10.45
C ASP A 102 -18.91 -12.94 -10.84
N THR A 103 -19.73 -13.24 -9.85
CA THR A 103 -21.03 -13.92 -9.96
C THR A 103 -21.99 -13.26 -10.96
N ASP A 104 -21.82 -11.96 -11.23
CA ASP A 104 -22.61 -11.20 -12.20
C ASP A 104 -22.02 -11.19 -13.62
N GLY A 105 -20.82 -11.76 -13.82
CA GLY A 105 -20.12 -11.78 -15.09
C GLY A 105 -19.55 -10.44 -15.56
N SER A 106 -19.65 -9.38 -14.75
CA SER A 106 -19.49 -7.98 -15.20
C SER A 106 -18.06 -7.47 -15.19
N SER A 107 -17.18 -8.02 -14.35
CA SER A 107 -15.77 -7.65 -14.26
C SER A 107 -14.86 -8.83 -14.58
N SER A 108 -13.87 -8.62 -15.47
CA SER A 108 -12.77 -9.59 -15.61
C SER A 108 -11.66 -9.19 -14.67
N THR A 109 -11.40 -10.04 -13.70
CA THR A 109 -10.28 -9.86 -12.79
C THR A 109 -9.40 -11.10 -12.79
N ILE A 110 -8.21 -10.99 -12.20
CA ILE A 110 -7.27 -12.09 -12.06
C ILE A 110 -7.00 -12.36 -10.60
N VAL A 111 -7.09 -13.64 -10.24
CA VAL A 111 -6.80 -14.12 -8.90
C VAL A 111 -5.49 -14.85 -8.90
N GLN A 112 -4.73 -14.67 -7.83
CA GLN A 112 -3.65 -15.56 -7.49
C GLN A 112 -4.08 -16.42 -6.30
N PRO A 113 -4.15 -17.75 -6.47
CA PRO A 113 -4.69 -18.63 -5.43
C PRO A 113 -3.78 -18.76 -4.20
N LEU A 114 -2.50 -18.42 -4.33
CA LEU A 114 -1.54 -18.38 -3.22
C LEU A 114 -0.84 -17.02 -3.19
N ASN A 115 -0.27 -16.69 -2.03
CA ASN A 115 0.48 -15.47 -1.86
C ASN A 115 1.71 -15.43 -2.80
N GLY A 116 1.83 -14.36 -3.58
CA GLY A 116 2.96 -14.13 -4.48
C GLY A 116 3.09 -12.68 -4.86
N PRO A 117 3.77 -12.33 -5.97
CA PRO A 117 4.17 -10.96 -6.26
C PRO A 117 2.94 -10.07 -6.52
N CYS A 118 2.42 -9.49 -5.44
CA CYS A 118 1.28 -8.59 -5.42
C CYS A 118 1.38 -7.46 -6.45
N GLY A 119 2.57 -6.87 -6.61
CA GLY A 119 2.83 -5.85 -7.61
C GLY A 119 2.67 -6.35 -9.05
N VAL A 120 3.05 -7.60 -9.35
CA VAL A 120 2.85 -8.20 -10.67
C VAL A 120 1.36 -8.39 -10.95
N LEU A 121 0.63 -8.97 -9.99
CA LEU A 121 -0.81 -9.14 -10.11
C LEU A 121 -1.50 -7.79 -10.37
N ALA A 122 -1.13 -6.76 -9.60
CA ALA A 122 -1.70 -5.43 -9.75
C ALA A 122 -1.40 -4.80 -11.12
N VAL A 123 -0.19 -4.95 -11.66
CA VAL A 123 0.15 -4.44 -13.00
C VAL A 123 -0.62 -5.19 -14.09
N VAL A 124 -0.71 -6.52 -14.02
CA VAL A 124 -1.44 -7.31 -15.03
C VAL A 124 -2.93 -6.99 -14.97
N GLN A 125 -3.51 -6.88 -13.77
CA GLN A 125 -4.90 -6.45 -13.59
C GLN A 125 -5.14 -5.04 -14.15
N ALA A 126 -4.19 -4.12 -13.95
CA ALA A 126 -4.31 -2.77 -14.46
C ALA A 126 -4.32 -2.73 -15.99
N GLU A 127 -3.43 -3.48 -16.64
CA GLU A 127 -3.42 -3.66 -18.09
C GLU A 127 -4.72 -4.28 -18.62
N LEU A 128 -5.23 -5.31 -17.93
CA LEU A 128 -6.51 -5.92 -18.27
C LEU A 128 -7.65 -4.91 -18.26
N TRP A 129 -7.78 -4.12 -17.20
CA TRP A 129 -8.82 -3.09 -17.12
C TRP A 129 -8.69 -2.01 -18.18
N LEU A 130 -7.47 -1.64 -18.59
CA LEU A 130 -7.28 -0.73 -19.72
C LEU A 130 -7.72 -1.35 -21.06
N LEU A 131 -7.40 -2.63 -21.27
CA LEU A 131 -7.81 -3.34 -22.49
C LEU A 131 -9.32 -3.51 -22.57
N GLU A 132 -10.00 -3.81 -21.45
CA GLU A 132 -11.46 -3.89 -21.36
C GLU A 132 -12.13 -2.57 -21.79
N GLN A 133 -11.60 -1.43 -21.35
CA GLN A 133 -12.16 -0.12 -21.72
C GLN A 133 -12.01 0.21 -23.21
N GLN A 134 -11.04 -0.42 -23.88
CA GLN A 134 -10.77 -0.18 -25.30
C GLN A 134 -11.51 -1.17 -26.22
N GLN A 135 -12.06 -2.26 -25.68
CA GLN A 135 -12.47 -3.41 -26.47
C GLN A 135 -13.83 -3.95 -26.00
N ASP A 136 -14.89 -3.70 -26.77
CA ASP A 136 -16.30 -3.95 -26.39
C ASP A 136 -16.69 -5.43 -26.18
N ASN A 137 -15.87 -6.41 -26.57
CA ASN A 137 -16.23 -7.83 -26.42
C ASN A 137 -15.05 -8.74 -26.75
N LYS A 138 -14.29 -9.21 -25.76
CA LYS A 138 -13.16 -10.11 -26.04
C LYS A 138 -13.06 -11.32 -25.14
N ASP A 139 -12.54 -12.36 -25.78
CA ASP A 139 -11.95 -13.53 -25.18
C ASP A 139 -10.95 -13.13 -24.10
N ARG A 140 -11.21 -13.57 -22.86
CA ARG A 140 -10.44 -13.19 -21.67
C ARG A 140 -9.01 -13.67 -21.72
N ASP A 141 -8.81 -14.88 -22.25
CA ASP A 141 -7.46 -15.43 -22.39
C ASP A 141 -6.65 -14.60 -23.39
N ALA A 142 -7.31 -14.07 -24.43
CA ALA A 142 -6.68 -13.14 -25.37
C ALA A 142 -6.35 -11.78 -24.73
N CYS A 143 -7.23 -11.23 -23.89
CA CYS A 143 -6.95 -10.01 -23.13
C CYS A 143 -5.78 -10.18 -22.15
N LEU A 144 -5.74 -11.30 -21.41
CA LEU A 144 -4.64 -11.61 -20.50
C LEU A 144 -3.33 -11.80 -21.25
N THR A 145 -3.36 -12.53 -22.37
CA THR A 145 -2.19 -12.71 -23.24
C THR A 145 -1.69 -11.35 -23.74
N GLN A 146 -2.60 -10.47 -24.17
CA GLN A 146 -2.25 -9.12 -24.63
C GLN A 146 -1.71 -8.24 -23.50
N ALA A 147 -2.25 -8.32 -22.29
CA ALA A 147 -1.75 -7.60 -21.12
C ALA A 147 -0.32 -8.02 -20.78
N ILE A 148 -0.05 -9.33 -20.75
CA ILE A 148 1.29 -9.90 -20.56
C ILE A 148 2.22 -9.47 -21.69
N HIS A 149 1.75 -9.53 -22.94
CA HIS A 149 2.50 -9.08 -24.11
C HIS A 149 2.89 -7.60 -23.98
N ASN A 150 1.98 -6.71 -23.57
CA ASN A 150 2.27 -5.28 -23.36
C ASN A 150 3.38 -5.08 -22.33
N ILE A 151 3.32 -5.78 -21.20
CA ILE A 151 4.32 -5.72 -20.12
C ILE A 151 5.69 -6.18 -20.65
N LEU A 152 5.75 -7.35 -21.28
CA LEU A 152 7.00 -7.89 -21.81
C LEU A 152 7.57 -7.01 -22.93
N SER A 153 6.71 -6.49 -23.81
CA SER A 153 7.09 -5.56 -24.87
C SER A 153 7.72 -4.29 -24.33
N ARG A 154 7.23 -3.75 -23.21
CA ARG A 154 7.86 -2.60 -22.56
C ARG A 154 9.26 -2.95 -22.08
N ILE A 155 9.40 -4.09 -21.40
CA ILE A 155 10.66 -4.55 -20.82
C ILE A 155 11.71 -4.79 -21.92
N THR A 156 11.29 -5.32 -23.07
CA THR A 156 12.20 -5.58 -24.19
C THR A 156 12.52 -4.30 -24.97
N SER A 157 11.52 -3.48 -25.28
CA SER A 157 11.66 -2.30 -26.16
C SER A 157 12.61 -1.23 -25.62
N SER A 158 12.87 -1.21 -24.31
CA SER A 158 13.84 -0.29 -23.72
C SER A 158 15.30 -0.60 -24.11
N SER A 159 15.56 -1.68 -24.86
CA SER A 159 16.92 -2.17 -25.16
C SER A 159 17.33 -2.26 -26.64
N ALA A 160 16.43 -2.16 -27.64
CA ALA A 160 16.82 -2.44 -29.03
C ALA A 160 16.12 -1.61 -30.12
N THR A 161 16.88 -1.31 -31.17
CA THR A 161 16.48 -0.61 -32.40
C THR A 161 15.82 -1.53 -33.46
N ASP A 162 15.58 -2.80 -33.17
CA ASP A 162 15.09 -3.80 -34.14
C ASP A 162 14.06 -4.74 -33.48
N GLN A 163 12.79 -4.30 -33.39
CA GLN A 163 11.70 -5.00 -32.69
C GLN A 163 11.38 -6.39 -33.28
N ASP A 164 11.58 -6.59 -34.58
CA ASP A 164 11.20 -7.82 -35.31
C ASP A 164 12.11 -9.05 -35.02
N LYS A 165 13.13 -8.91 -34.16
CA LYS A 165 14.06 -10.00 -33.79
C LYS A 165 14.20 -10.23 -32.30
N MET A 166 13.34 -9.62 -31.48
CA MET A 166 13.47 -9.73 -30.02
C MET A 166 13.08 -11.14 -29.57
N MET A 167 14.09 -11.89 -29.12
CA MET A 167 13.91 -13.21 -28.53
C MET A 167 13.87 -13.08 -27.00
N ILE A 168 12.82 -13.59 -26.37
CA ILE A 168 12.72 -13.71 -24.92
C ILE A 168 13.47 -14.98 -24.49
N GLN A 169 14.43 -14.81 -23.59
CA GLN A 169 15.03 -15.95 -22.91
C GLN A 169 14.11 -16.39 -21.78
N MET A 170 13.44 -17.52 -21.99
CA MET A 170 12.62 -18.20 -21.00
C MET A 170 13.50 -18.82 -19.91
N ALA A 171 12.93 -19.14 -18.75
CA ALA A 171 13.69 -19.67 -17.62
C ALA A 171 14.35 -21.04 -17.87
N ASN A 172 13.88 -21.84 -18.84
CA ASN A 172 14.57 -23.07 -19.32
C ASN A 172 15.84 -22.77 -20.12
N GLY A 173 16.14 -21.49 -20.36
CA GLY A 173 17.18 -21.06 -21.27
C GLY A 173 16.81 -21.14 -22.75
N THR A 174 15.59 -21.55 -23.11
CA THR A 174 15.14 -21.48 -24.51
C THR A 174 14.88 -20.03 -24.88
N GLN A 175 15.18 -19.68 -26.12
CA GLN A 175 14.82 -18.40 -26.69
C GLN A 175 13.59 -18.58 -27.56
N VAL A 176 12.53 -17.81 -27.29
CA VAL A 176 11.28 -17.81 -28.06
C VAL A 176 10.96 -16.40 -28.53
N SER A 177 10.08 -16.26 -29.53
CA SER A 177 9.60 -14.93 -29.92
C SER A 177 8.81 -14.29 -28.77
N LEU A 178 8.71 -12.96 -28.76
CA LEU A 178 7.90 -12.24 -27.77
C LEU A 178 6.42 -12.68 -27.80
N ASP A 179 5.87 -12.91 -28.99
CA ASP A 179 4.51 -13.42 -29.18
C ASP A 179 4.34 -14.80 -28.54
N ASP A 180 5.27 -15.71 -28.81
CA ASP A 180 5.26 -17.05 -28.22
C ASP A 180 5.41 -17.01 -26.69
N ALA A 181 6.28 -16.14 -26.17
CA ALA A 181 6.46 -15.97 -24.72
C ALA A 181 5.18 -15.51 -24.04
N SER A 182 4.51 -14.49 -24.59
CA SER A 182 3.28 -13.94 -24.00
C SER A 182 2.13 -14.94 -23.92
N THR A 183 2.06 -15.87 -24.88
CA THR A 183 1.05 -16.95 -24.89
C THR A 183 1.38 -18.07 -23.90
N GLN A 184 2.67 -18.28 -23.62
CA GLN A 184 3.16 -19.37 -22.76
C GLN A 184 3.22 -18.99 -21.26
N ILE A 185 3.42 -17.71 -20.94
CA ILE A 185 3.52 -17.24 -19.56
C ILE A 185 2.13 -17.23 -18.93
N ARG A 186 1.90 -18.16 -17.99
CA ARG A 186 0.62 -18.29 -17.26
C ARG A 186 0.75 -18.10 -15.75
N THR A 187 1.97 -17.91 -15.24
CA THR A 187 2.22 -17.70 -13.81
C THR A 187 2.96 -16.40 -13.56
N ALA A 188 2.69 -15.78 -12.41
CA ALA A 188 3.34 -14.54 -12.02
C ALA A 188 4.87 -14.74 -11.88
N THR A 189 5.29 -15.89 -11.36
CA THR A 189 6.70 -16.30 -11.29
C THR A 189 7.38 -16.27 -12.66
N GLN A 190 6.77 -16.88 -13.69
CA GLN A 190 7.33 -16.88 -15.04
C GLN A 190 7.42 -15.48 -15.65
N LEU A 191 6.49 -14.58 -15.31
CA LEU A 191 6.56 -13.20 -15.75
C LEU A 191 7.75 -12.47 -15.11
N VAL A 192 7.93 -12.63 -13.80
CA VAL A 192 9.07 -12.05 -13.07
C VAL A 192 10.39 -12.59 -13.60
N GLU A 193 10.47 -13.90 -13.85
CA GLU A 193 11.65 -14.53 -14.46
C GLU A 193 11.95 -13.98 -15.84
N ALA A 194 10.94 -13.87 -16.71
CA ALA A 194 11.10 -13.30 -18.05
C ALA A 194 11.61 -11.85 -17.96
N ALA A 195 11.07 -11.07 -17.04
CA ALA A 195 11.50 -9.70 -16.78
C ALA A 195 12.98 -9.64 -16.32
N ALA A 196 13.37 -10.50 -15.37
CA ALA A 196 14.72 -10.56 -14.83
C ALA A 196 15.77 -11.07 -15.84
N CYS A 197 15.43 -12.10 -16.63
CA CYS A 197 16.30 -12.69 -17.65
C CYS A 197 16.58 -11.72 -18.79
N THR A 198 15.55 -11.00 -19.25
CA THR A 198 15.65 -10.09 -20.41
C THR A 198 16.64 -8.95 -20.16
N TYR A 199 16.68 -8.41 -18.93
CA TYR A 199 17.45 -7.20 -18.64
C TYR A 199 18.68 -7.44 -17.75
N GLY A 200 18.97 -8.70 -17.39
CA GLY A 200 20.21 -9.10 -16.72
C GLY A 200 20.44 -8.42 -15.36
N ILE A 201 19.38 -7.95 -14.70
CA ILE A 201 19.50 -7.04 -13.57
C ILE A 201 19.90 -7.82 -12.33
N ALA A 202 21.19 -7.77 -12.01
CA ALA A 202 21.74 -8.34 -10.78
C ALA A 202 21.02 -7.84 -9.52
N GLN A 203 20.48 -6.62 -9.54
CA GLN A 203 19.73 -6.00 -8.46
C GLN A 203 18.34 -6.62 -8.24
N ILE A 204 17.62 -6.98 -9.31
CA ILE A 204 16.42 -7.83 -9.16
C ILE A 204 16.84 -9.18 -8.60
N ARG A 205 17.96 -9.76 -9.06
CA ARG A 205 18.42 -11.07 -8.56
C ARG A 205 18.72 -11.05 -7.07
N SER A 206 19.35 -10.01 -6.52
CA SER A 206 19.56 -9.89 -5.07
C SER A 206 18.23 -9.80 -4.31
N SER A 207 17.28 -8.99 -4.78
CA SER A 207 15.97 -8.86 -4.12
C SER A 207 15.09 -10.11 -4.28
N LEU A 208 15.28 -10.89 -5.36
CA LEU A 208 14.59 -12.17 -5.59
C LEU A 208 15.08 -13.29 -4.67
N VAL A 209 16.32 -13.21 -4.20
CA VAL A 209 16.97 -14.23 -3.36
C VAL A 209 16.56 -14.09 -1.89
N GLU A 210 16.18 -12.89 -1.43
CA GLU A 210 15.86 -12.60 -0.03
C GLU A 210 14.42 -12.95 0.39
N GLY A 211 13.56 -13.42 -0.53
CA GLY A 211 12.25 -14.03 -0.23
C GLY A 211 11.05 -13.39 -0.95
N PRO A 212 9.86 -14.03 -0.93
CA PRO A 212 8.67 -13.59 -1.68
C PRO A 212 8.13 -12.21 -1.30
N HIS A 213 8.42 -11.72 -0.10
CA HIS A 213 7.97 -10.42 0.41
C HIS A 213 8.68 -9.24 -0.28
N TRP A 214 9.86 -9.47 -0.85
CA TRP A 214 10.70 -8.45 -1.49
C TRP A 214 10.38 -8.24 -2.98
N LEU A 215 9.47 -9.04 -3.53
CA LEU A 215 9.03 -8.92 -4.93
C LEU A 215 8.17 -7.68 -5.18
N CYS A 216 7.54 -7.12 -4.16
CA CYS A 216 6.69 -5.96 -4.29
C CYS A 216 7.52 -4.66 -4.15
N SER A 217 8.67 -4.58 -4.85
CA SER A 217 9.60 -3.44 -4.79
C SER A 217 9.31 -2.36 -5.85
N ALA A 218 9.73 -1.13 -5.56
CA ALA A 218 9.68 -0.01 -6.51
C ALA A 218 10.47 -0.30 -7.80
N ASP A 219 11.55 -1.09 -7.72
CA ASP A 219 12.37 -1.52 -8.85
C ASP A 219 11.58 -2.41 -9.81
N LEU A 220 10.87 -3.41 -9.27
CA LEU A 220 10.04 -4.29 -10.08
C LEU A 220 8.90 -3.52 -10.74
N LEU A 221 8.20 -2.65 -10.00
CA LEU A 221 7.16 -1.81 -10.60
C LEU A 221 7.71 -0.89 -11.68
N SER A 222 8.89 -0.31 -11.47
CA SER A 222 9.58 0.47 -12.48
C SER A 222 9.82 -0.36 -13.74
N LEU A 223 10.31 -1.59 -13.58
CA LEU A 223 10.47 -2.50 -14.72
C LEU A 223 9.16 -2.79 -15.43
N LEU A 224 8.09 -3.14 -14.69
CA LEU A 224 6.82 -3.56 -15.27
C LEU A 224 6.04 -2.39 -15.93
N LEU A 225 6.12 -1.19 -15.36
CA LEU A 225 5.38 -0.01 -15.82
C LEU A 225 6.09 0.75 -16.95
N ARG A 226 7.41 0.98 -16.85
CA ARG A 226 8.18 1.74 -17.86
C ARG A 226 9.18 0.91 -18.66
N GLY A 227 9.31 -0.39 -18.37
CA GLY A 227 10.19 -1.30 -19.10
C GLY A 227 11.67 -1.22 -18.71
N ASN A 228 12.00 -0.51 -17.63
CA ASN A 228 13.38 -0.15 -17.29
C ASN A 228 13.53 0.15 -15.79
N ILE A 229 14.68 -0.22 -15.20
CA ILE A 229 15.01 0.04 -13.79
C ILE A 229 15.89 1.27 -13.59
N ALA A 230 16.51 1.82 -14.65
CA ALA A 230 17.32 3.01 -14.57
C ALA A 230 16.51 4.16 -13.92
N ASN A 231 17.04 4.69 -12.82
CA ASN A 231 16.35 5.56 -11.86
C ASN A 231 15.20 4.84 -11.16
N THR A 232 15.54 3.83 -10.35
CA THR A 232 14.69 2.93 -9.54
C THR A 232 13.56 3.59 -8.74
N ASN A 233 13.53 4.92 -8.67
CA ASN A 233 12.59 5.61 -7.84
C ASN A 233 11.23 5.81 -8.54
N ILE A 234 10.18 5.33 -7.89
CA ILE A 234 8.79 5.71 -8.18
C ILE A 234 8.46 7.12 -7.67
N SER A 235 9.33 7.70 -6.84
CA SER A 235 9.19 9.06 -6.32
C SER A 235 9.62 10.14 -7.32
N CYS A 236 9.11 11.35 -7.12
CA CYS A 236 9.47 12.55 -7.88
C CYS A 236 10.95 12.93 -7.77
N PHE A 237 11.68 12.46 -6.75
CA PHE A 237 13.05 12.88 -6.48
C PHE A 237 13.99 11.68 -6.60
N GLY A 238 15.14 11.85 -7.27
CA GLY A 238 16.08 10.73 -7.41
C GLY A 238 16.57 10.24 -6.03
N ALA A 239 16.31 8.97 -5.69
CA ALA A 239 16.68 8.39 -4.38
C ALA A 239 18.18 8.44 -4.09
N PHE A 240 19.00 8.49 -5.14
CA PHE A 240 20.44 8.23 -5.05
C PHE A 240 21.33 9.42 -5.33
N ASP A 241 20.74 10.61 -5.49
CA ASP A 241 21.55 11.78 -5.79
C ASP A 241 21.25 12.94 -4.83
N PRO A 242 22.02 13.07 -3.73
CA PRO A 242 21.90 14.20 -2.81
C PRO A 242 22.16 15.57 -3.49
N VAL A 243 22.78 15.58 -4.68
CA VAL A 243 22.98 16.78 -5.51
C VAL A 243 21.73 17.08 -6.36
N HIS A 244 20.99 16.04 -6.78
CA HIS A 244 19.79 16.18 -7.60
C HIS A 244 18.51 15.97 -6.78
N LYS A 245 18.29 16.89 -5.82
CA LYS A 245 16.96 17.18 -5.23
C LYS A 245 15.94 17.70 -6.26
N LYS A 246 16.24 17.60 -7.54
CA LYS A 246 15.42 18.07 -8.64
C LYS A 246 14.36 17.03 -8.96
N LYS A 247 13.16 17.50 -9.23
CA LYS A 247 12.08 16.70 -9.74
C LYS A 247 12.48 16.02 -11.06
N GLN A 248 12.25 14.72 -11.17
CA GLN A 248 12.47 13.93 -12.38
C GLN A 248 11.14 13.31 -12.83
N PRO A 249 10.84 13.28 -14.14
CA PRO A 249 9.71 12.53 -14.64
C PRO A 249 10.01 11.02 -14.56
N PHE A 250 8.99 10.22 -14.25
CA PHE A 250 9.10 8.76 -14.26
C PHE A 250 9.14 8.19 -15.68
N TYR A 251 8.30 8.74 -16.56
CA TYR A 251 8.26 8.44 -17.99
C TYR A 251 9.10 9.48 -18.76
N THR A 252 10.07 8.99 -19.53
CA THR A 252 10.81 9.86 -20.46
C THR A 252 9.93 10.19 -21.67
N SER A 253 10.14 11.36 -22.28
CA SER A 253 9.36 11.81 -23.45
C SER A 253 9.44 10.87 -24.67
N THR A 254 10.38 9.93 -24.66
CA THR A 254 10.57 8.91 -25.71
C THR A 254 9.76 7.63 -25.47
N ASN A 255 9.23 7.41 -24.26
CA ASN A 255 8.48 6.20 -23.88
C ASN A 255 6.94 6.40 -23.90
N THR A 256 6.46 7.45 -24.55
CA THR A 256 5.05 7.84 -24.55
C THR A 256 4.21 7.06 -25.56
N SER A 257 4.21 5.73 -25.51
CA SER A 257 3.03 5.03 -26.06
C SER A 257 1.82 5.51 -25.24
N SER A 258 0.73 5.87 -25.92
CA SER A 258 -0.42 6.51 -25.28
C SER A 258 -1.05 5.66 -24.16
N THR A 259 -0.81 4.35 -24.17
CA THR A 259 -1.30 3.39 -23.17
C THR A 259 -0.47 3.39 -21.89
N ASN A 260 0.86 3.59 -21.96
CA ASN A 260 1.73 3.59 -20.78
C ASN A 260 1.39 4.72 -19.80
N ASN A 261 0.90 5.84 -20.33
CA ASN A 261 0.51 6.98 -19.51
C ASN A 261 -0.85 6.80 -18.82
N GLN A 262 -1.56 5.68 -19.00
CA GLN A 262 -2.88 5.46 -18.40
C GLN A 262 -2.85 4.68 -17.08
N ILE A 263 -1.77 3.93 -16.81
CA ILE A 263 -1.54 3.26 -15.52
C ILE A 263 -0.76 4.19 -14.60
N GLY A 264 -1.31 4.43 -13.42
CA GLY A 264 -0.71 5.19 -12.35
C GLY A 264 -0.21 4.35 -11.19
N LEU A 265 0.40 5.02 -10.23
CA LEU A 265 0.77 4.48 -8.94
C LEU A 265 0.46 5.51 -7.86
N LEU A 266 -0.18 5.06 -6.78
CA LEU A 266 -0.24 5.77 -5.50
C LEU A 266 0.47 4.91 -4.46
N SER A 267 1.17 5.53 -3.51
CA SER A 267 1.97 4.77 -2.56
C SER A 267 1.99 5.33 -1.17
N MET A 268 1.91 4.44 -0.18
CA MET A 268 2.10 4.73 1.24
C MET A 268 3.48 5.32 1.53
N MET A 269 4.49 5.02 0.71
CA MET A 269 5.83 5.62 0.84
C MET A 269 5.78 7.15 0.79
N GLU A 270 4.82 7.76 0.08
CA GLU A 270 4.66 9.22 0.09
C GLU A 270 4.29 9.75 1.48
N ILE A 271 3.58 8.94 2.26
CA ILE A 271 3.17 9.28 3.62
C ILE A 271 4.28 8.95 4.62
N ASP A 272 4.87 7.77 4.51
CA ASP A 272 5.86 7.25 5.46
C ASP A 272 7.21 7.97 5.32
N GLU A 273 7.65 8.21 4.08
CA GLU A 273 8.94 8.86 3.80
C GLU A 273 8.81 10.36 3.55
N GLY A 274 7.58 10.86 3.32
CA GLY A 274 7.32 12.25 2.95
C GLY A 274 7.81 12.60 1.54
N ILE A 275 8.12 11.60 0.70
CA ILE A 275 8.64 11.78 -0.66
C ILE A 275 7.50 11.53 -1.66
N PRO A 276 7.03 12.56 -2.39
CA PRO A 276 5.92 12.42 -3.35
C PRO A 276 6.19 11.37 -4.43
N VAL A 277 5.17 10.59 -4.79
CA VAL A 277 5.18 9.76 -6.00
C VAL A 277 5.35 10.66 -7.23
N ALA A 278 6.02 10.18 -8.27
CA ALA A 278 6.19 10.89 -9.53
C ALA A 278 4.85 11.43 -10.07
N ASP A 279 4.79 12.72 -10.42
CA ASP A 279 3.55 13.36 -10.89
C ASP A 279 2.90 12.62 -12.08
N ASP A 280 3.73 12.14 -12.98
CA ASP A 280 3.33 11.38 -14.17
C ASP A 280 3.00 9.92 -13.87
N LEU A 281 3.14 9.44 -12.63
CA LEU A 281 2.49 8.23 -12.12
C LEU A 281 1.18 8.56 -11.38
N LYS A 282 1.06 9.76 -10.81
CA LYS A 282 -0.04 10.11 -9.91
C LYS A 282 -1.26 10.67 -10.64
N PHE A 283 -1.04 11.61 -11.56
CA PHE A 283 -2.10 12.45 -12.13
C PHE A 283 -2.58 11.97 -13.50
N GLN A 284 -3.85 12.27 -13.80
CA GLN A 284 -4.50 12.02 -15.10
C GLN A 284 -4.45 10.55 -15.55
N LYS A 285 -4.65 9.65 -14.60
CA LYS A 285 -4.67 8.20 -14.85
C LYS A 285 -6.09 7.68 -14.93
N THR A 286 -6.20 6.50 -15.51
CA THR A 286 -7.46 5.78 -15.67
C THR A 286 -7.53 4.63 -14.68
N VAL A 287 -6.38 3.99 -14.47
CA VAL A 287 -6.18 2.90 -13.54
C VAL A 287 -4.96 3.25 -12.69
N TRP A 288 -5.00 2.97 -11.40
CA TRP A 288 -3.88 3.12 -10.49
C TRP A 288 -3.56 1.79 -9.87
N ILE A 289 -2.28 1.57 -9.65
CA ILE A 289 -1.79 0.60 -8.69
C ILE A 289 -1.71 1.32 -7.34
N LEU A 290 -2.17 0.70 -6.27
CA LEU A 290 -2.09 1.25 -4.92
C LEU A 290 -1.11 0.41 -4.10
N HIS A 291 -0.03 1.03 -3.63
CA HIS A 291 0.91 0.44 -2.70
C HIS A 291 0.52 0.81 -1.26
N THR A 292 0.05 -0.14 -0.46
CA THR A 292 -0.40 0.09 0.92
C THR A 292 0.70 -0.06 1.97
N GLY A 293 1.97 -0.19 1.54
CA GLY A 293 3.16 -0.34 2.38
C GLY A 293 3.74 -1.76 2.32
N ASP A 294 2.87 -2.75 2.36
CA ASP A 294 3.18 -4.19 2.37
C ASP A 294 2.49 -4.96 1.23
N HIS A 295 1.52 -4.32 0.57
CA HIS A 295 0.67 -4.97 -0.42
C HIS A 295 0.33 -4.03 -1.58
N PHE A 296 -0.03 -4.65 -2.71
CA PHE A 296 -0.40 -3.96 -3.94
C PHE A 296 -1.78 -4.38 -4.40
N VAL A 297 -2.64 -3.39 -4.60
CA VAL A 297 -3.99 -3.60 -5.15
C VAL A 297 -4.20 -2.72 -6.39
N THR A 298 -5.23 -2.99 -7.16
CA THR A 298 -5.54 -2.21 -8.37
C THR A 298 -6.78 -1.37 -8.16
N MET A 299 -6.78 -0.13 -8.63
CA MET A 299 -7.93 0.78 -8.55
C MET A 299 -8.28 1.33 -9.93
N ARG A 300 -9.57 1.44 -10.25
CA ARG A 300 -10.06 2.23 -11.39
C ARG A 300 -11.22 3.12 -10.99
N GLN A 301 -11.43 4.18 -11.75
CA GLN A 301 -12.64 4.99 -11.65
C GLN A 301 -13.77 4.30 -12.43
N THR A 302 -14.92 4.01 -11.79
CA THR A 302 -16.04 3.28 -12.41
C THR A 302 -17.09 4.17 -13.07
N SER A 303 -17.23 5.40 -12.60
CA SER A 303 -18.11 6.38 -13.21
C SER A 303 -17.47 7.77 -13.19
N LYS A 304 -17.48 8.44 -14.34
CA LYS A 304 -17.49 9.90 -14.39
C LYS A 304 -18.96 10.26 -14.41
N THR A 305 -19.50 10.73 -13.29
CA THR A 305 -20.87 11.23 -13.25
C THR A 305 -20.96 12.39 -14.26
N GLN A 306 -21.45 12.09 -15.46
CA GLN A 306 -21.54 13.04 -16.58
C GLN A 306 -22.78 13.93 -16.48
N ASN A 307 -23.58 13.77 -15.42
CA ASN A 307 -24.80 14.54 -15.20
C ASN A 307 -24.58 15.58 -14.10
N ASN A 308 -24.84 16.83 -14.45
CA ASN A 308 -24.62 18.08 -13.71
C ASN A 308 -25.25 18.20 -12.30
N ASP A 309 -25.91 17.17 -11.78
CA ASP A 309 -26.78 17.29 -10.59
C ASP A 309 -26.31 16.48 -9.37
N ASP A 310 -25.35 15.57 -9.49
CA ASP A 310 -24.84 14.77 -8.36
C ASP A 310 -23.53 15.34 -7.80
N ASN A 311 -23.65 16.08 -6.69
CA ASN A 311 -22.64 16.44 -5.68
C ASN A 311 -21.23 15.86 -5.86
N ASN A 312 -20.47 16.33 -6.86
CA ASN A 312 -19.02 16.15 -7.03
C ASN A 312 -18.43 14.82 -6.48
N THR A 313 -19.10 13.69 -6.72
CA THR A 313 -18.75 12.40 -6.13
C THR A 313 -18.03 11.56 -7.15
N ILE A 314 -16.83 11.09 -6.81
CA ILE A 314 -16.04 10.18 -7.64
C ILE A 314 -16.17 8.77 -7.08
N HIS A 315 -16.62 7.83 -7.90
CA HIS A 315 -16.70 6.42 -7.52
C HIS A 315 -15.46 5.68 -8.01
N MET A 316 -14.82 4.99 -7.07
CA MET A 316 -13.65 4.15 -7.30
C MET A 316 -13.99 2.69 -7.01
N GLU A 317 -13.41 1.80 -7.80
CA GLU A 317 -13.41 0.36 -7.58
C GLU A 317 -11.97 -0.06 -7.31
N ILE A 318 -11.76 -0.75 -6.19
CA ILE A 318 -10.47 -1.29 -5.77
C ILE A 318 -10.59 -2.80 -5.74
N TYR A 319 -9.69 -3.48 -6.44
CA TYR A 319 -9.62 -4.91 -6.54
C TYR A 319 -8.34 -5.45 -5.91
N ASP A 320 -8.51 -6.43 -5.03
CA ASP A 320 -7.46 -7.25 -4.47
C ASP A 320 -7.70 -8.71 -4.87
N GLY A 321 -6.82 -9.26 -5.71
CA GLY A 321 -6.91 -10.63 -6.22
C GLY A 321 -6.07 -11.64 -5.44
N LEU A 322 -5.48 -11.29 -4.30
CA LEU A 322 -4.61 -12.18 -3.53
C LEU A 322 -5.32 -12.80 -2.33
N GLN A 323 -5.22 -14.13 -2.22
CA GLN A 323 -5.59 -14.88 -1.02
C GLN A 323 -4.66 -14.54 0.17
N PRO A 324 -5.13 -14.64 1.43
CA PRO A 324 -6.42 -15.19 1.86
C PRO A 324 -7.58 -14.19 1.83
N ASN A 325 -7.28 -12.89 1.68
CA ASN A 325 -8.30 -11.86 1.79
C ASN A 325 -9.09 -11.73 0.47
N GLY A 326 -8.44 -11.80 -0.69
CA GLY A 326 -9.06 -11.71 -2.01
C GLY A 326 -9.54 -13.06 -2.58
N PRO A 327 -10.26 -13.09 -3.73
CA PRO A 327 -10.68 -11.93 -4.51
C PRO A 327 -11.72 -11.08 -3.77
N ILE A 328 -11.41 -9.81 -3.57
CA ILE A 328 -12.37 -8.83 -3.06
C ILE A 328 -12.34 -7.60 -3.95
N THR A 329 -13.53 -7.15 -4.32
CA THR A 329 -13.76 -5.83 -4.91
C THR A 329 -14.41 -4.93 -3.86
N LYS A 330 -13.81 -3.77 -3.59
CA LYS A 330 -14.37 -2.73 -2.71
C LYS A 330 -14.69 -1.50 -3.53
N HIS A 331 -15.80 -0.84 -3.18
CA HIS A 331 -16.18 0.43 -3.79
C HIS A 331 -15.99 1.57 -2.80
N TYR A 332 -15.45 2.68 -3.30
CA TYR A 332 -15.25 3.90 -2.54
C TYR A 332 -15.97 5.06 -3.21
N ALA A 333 -16.54 5.95 -2.39
CA ALA A 333 -16.98 7.27 -2.82
C ALA A 333 -16.04 8.32 -2.24
N ILE A 334 -15.54 9.17 -3.12
CA ILE A 334 -14.75 10.35 -2.81
C ILE A 334 -15.69 11.54 -2.98
N THR A 335 -16.04 12.20 -1.88
CA THR A 335 -17.02 13.30 -1.82
C THR A 335 -16.37 14.58 -1.27
N GLY A 336 -17.11 15.69 -1.31
CA GLY A 336 -16.62 16.98 -0.81
C GLY A 336 -15.68 17.68 -1.80
N ASP A 337 -14.52 18.12 -1.31
CA ASP A 337 -13.48 18.77 -2.14
C ASP A 337 -12.61 17.72 -2.84
N THR A 338 -13.02 17.34 -4.04
CA THR A 338 -12.32 16.39 -4.91
C THR A 338 -11.18 17.02 -5.71
N SER A 339 -10.68 18.20 -5.32
CA SER A 339 -9.47 18.75 -5.91
C SER A 339 -8.31 17.76 -5.75
N VAL A 340 -7.65 17.46 -6.87
CA VAL A 340 -6.44 16.64 -6.86
C VAL A 340 -5.32 17.39 -6.14
N ALA A 341 -4.41 16.64 -5.51
CA ALA A 341 -3.23 17.19 -4.89
C ALA A 341 -2.41 18.06 -5.85
N ASP A 342 -1.72 19.05 -5.29
CA ASP A 342 -0.75 19.84 -6.05
C ASP A 342 0.40 18.95 -6.54
N GLN A 343 0.98 19.34 -7.67
CA GLN A 343 2.19 18.74 -8.20
C GLN A 343 3.33 18.81 -7.20
N ALA A 344 4.20 17.80 -7.18
CA ALA A 344 5.37 17.83 -6.33
C ALA A 344 6.24 19.07 -6.63
N PRO A 345 6.87 19.69 -5.61
CA PRO A 345 7.70 20.87 -5.82
C PRO A 345 8.88 20.55 -6.74
N ALA A 346 9.38 21.55 -7.47
CA ALA A 346 10.52 21.37 -8.36
C ALA A 346 11.80 20.91 -7.64
N GLN A 347 11.89 21.20 -6.34
CA GLN A 347 13.00 20.80 -5.48
C GLN A 347 12.49 20.26 -4.15
N HIS A 348 13.04 19.14 -3.70
CA HIS A 348 12.81 18.64 -2.34
C HIS A 348 13.55 19.54 -1.35
N VAL A 349 12.84 20.10 -0.39
CA VAL A 349 13.42 20.87 0.72
C VAL A 349 13.07 20.12 2.00
N GLU A 350 14.08 19.58 2.67
CA GLU A 350 13.91 19.06 4.02
C GLU A 350 13.60 20.24 4.94
N THR A 351 12.34 20.37 5.34
CA THR A 351 11.88 21.44 6.23
C THR A 351 11.65 20.91 7.63
N PHE A 352 12.67 20.32 8.25
CA PHE A 352 12.60 20.16 9.69
C PHE A 352 12.52 21.56 10.33
N ARG A 353 11.42 21.81 11.05
CA ARG A 353 11.22 23.03 11.84
C ARG A 353 11.15 22.62 13.31
N LYS A 354 11.93 23.31 14.15
CA LYS A 354 11.89 23.13 15.60
C LYS A 354 10.57 23.69 16.12
N LYS A 355 9.78 22.89 16.82
CA LYS A 355 8.53 23.37 17.43
C LYS A 355 8.81 24.34 18.58
N ARG A 356 7.93 25.31 18.77
CA ARG A 356 7.91 26.20 19.93
C ARG A 356 7.41 25.42 21.15
N VAL A 357 7.96 25.75 22.30
CA VAL A 357 7.52 25.21 23.60
C VAL A 357 6.01 25.44 23.74
N GLY A 358 5.25 24.38 24.00
CA GLY A 358 3.79 24.40 24.09
C GLY A 358 3.04 24.11 22.79
N GLN A 359 3.68 24.02 21.61
CA GLN A 359 3.01 23.58 20.38
C GLN A 359 2.73 22.06 20.41
N PRO A 360 1.68 21.54 19.72
CA PRO A 360 1.48 20.11 19.55
C PRO A 360 2.72 19.40 18.98
N ASP A 361 3.30 18.45 19.70
CA ASP A 361 4.45 17.68 19.23
C ASP A 361 4.04 16.36 18.55
N ASP A 362 3.31 15.50 19.26
CA ASP A 362 2.93 14.18 18.77
C ASP A 362 1.57 13.74 19.32
N ILE A 363 0.98 12.76 18.65
CA ILE A 363 -0.19 12.02 19.14
C ILE A 363 0.32 10.72 19.73
N VAL A 364 0.08 10.51 21.02
CA VAL A 364 0.57 9.32 21.73
C VAL A 364 -0.39 8.14 21.55
N GLN A 365 -1.67 8.42 21.72
CA GLN A 365 -2.74 7.42 21.68
C GLN A 365 -4.08 8.10 21.40
N ALA A 366 -5.09 7.27 21.11
CA ALA A 366 -6.47 7.70 20.95
C ALA A 366 -7.37 6.93 21.93
N LYS A 367 -8.35 7.64 22.50
CA LYS A 367 -9.50 7.05 23.19
C LYS A 367 -10.56 6.82 22.12
N LYS A 368 -10.72 5.55 21.75
CA LYS A 368 -11.80 5.10 20.87
C LYS A 368 -13.11 5.26 21.62
N HIS A 369 -14.10 5.87 20.97
CA HIS A 369 -15.48 5.88 21.45
C HIS A 369 -16.24 4.71 20.78
N ASP A 370 -17.52 4.54 21.09
CA ASP A 370 -18.38 3.51 20.46
C ASP A 370 -18.57 3.71 18.93
N HIS A 371 -17.90 4.70 18.35
CA HIS A 371 -17.92 5.01 16.92
C HIS A 371 -16.68 4.42 16.22
N PRO A 372 -16.86 3.73 15.07
CA PRO A 372 -15.75 3.10 14.35
C PRO A 372 -14.86 4.12 13.63
N HIS A 373 -15.30 5.36 13.47
CA HIS A 373 -14.60 6.40 12.72
C HIS A 373 -13.61 7.14 13.60
N TYR A 374 -12.32 7.15 13.21
CA TYR A 374 -11.26 7.82 13.95
C TYR A 374 -11.52 9.34 14.11
N GLN A 375 -12.27 9.93 13.19
CA GLN A 375 -12.67 11.34 13.24
C GLN A 375 -13.59 11.66 14.44
N ASP A 376 -14.22 10.65 15.04
CA ASP A 376 -15.05 10.83 16.23
C ASP A 376 -14.27 10.65 17.54
N TRP A 377 -13.00 10.22 17.46
CA TRP A 377 -12.18 9.90 18.64
C TRP A 377 -11.58 11.12 19.33
N THR A 378 -11.11 10.90 20.56
CA THR A 378 -10.29 11.86 21.31
C THR A 378 -8.84 11.40 21.37
N TYR A 379 -7.90 12.32 21.29
CA TYR A 379 -6.48 12.05 21.09
C TYR A 379 -5.65 12.65 22.22
N GLU A 380 -4.71 11.87 22.73
CA GLU A 380 -3.69 12.34 23.68
C GLU A 380 -2.57 13.03 22.89
N VAL A 381 -2.56 14.36 22.92
CA VAL A 381 -1.56 15.21 22.28
C VAL A 381 -0.52 15.65 23.30
N VAL A 382 0.75 15.37 23.04
CA VAL A 382 1.85 15.86 23.88
C VAL A 382 2.39 17.15 23.29
N PRO A 383 2.55 18.23 24.09
CA PRO A 383 3.18 19.45 23.62
C PRO A 383 4.70 19.30 23.52
N ALA A 384 5.31 20.10 22.65
CA ALA A 384 6.75 20.28 22.58
C ALA A 384 7.25 20.98 23.85
N VAL A 385 8.38 20.51 24.35
CA VAL A 385 9.12 21.12 25.47
C VAL A 385 10.43 21.71 24.96
N ASP A 386 11.12 22.48 25.80
CA ASP A 386 12.45 22.95 25.45
C ASP A 386 13.45 21.79 25.48
N ASP A 387 13.88 21.36 24.30
CA ASP A 387 14.94 20.37 24.13
C ASP A 387 16.17 21.07 23.52
N PRO A 388 17.30 21.16 24.25
CA PRO A 388 18.54 21.77 23.74
C PRO A 388 19.20 20.95 22.64
N ASP A 389 18.91 19.64 22.55
CA ASP A 389 19.46 18.75 21.52
C ASP A 389 18.77 18.96 20.17
N VAL A 390 17.55 19.51 20.16
CA VAL A 390 16.80 19.80 18.95
C VAL A 390 17.21 21.16 18.38
N GLN A 391 17.84 21.14 17.21
CA GLN A 391 18.26 22.33 16.47
C GLN A 391 17.41 22.53 15.20
N GLY A 392 17.19 23.78 14.79
CA GLY A 392 16.45 24.10 13.58
C GLY A 392 15.79 25.47 13.70
N THR A 393 15.32 26.00 12.58
CA THR A 393 14.47 27.20 12.58
C THR A 393 13.14 26.89 13.24
N LEU A 394 12.61 27.84 14.00
CA LEU A 394 11.31 27.67 14.67
C LEU A 394 10.17 27.46 13.67
N ASP A 395 9.20 26.67 14.09
CA ASP A 395 7.94 26.47 13.39
C ASP A 395 6.99 27.65 13.70
N ASP A 396 6.83 28.52 12.71
CA ASP A 396 6.04 29.76 12.80
C ASP A 396 4.70 29.61 12.05
N ASP A 397 4.22 28.38 11.82
CA ASP A 397 2.90 28.15 11.23
C ASP A 397 1.79 28.73 12.13
N PRO A 398 1.04 29.75 11.67
CA PRO A 398 -0.02 30.36 12.48
C PRO A 398 -1.18 29.40 12.77
N ASN A 399 -1.27 28.25 12.11
CA ASN A 399 -2.29 27.23 12.35
C ASN A 399 -1.91 26.24 13.47
N GLU A 400 -0.69 26.32 14.01
CA GLU A 400 -0.21 25.49 15.12
C GLU A 400 -0.22 26.29 16.44
N PRO A 401 -1.24 26.10 17.30
CA PRO A 401 -1.40 26.89 18.51
C PRO A 401 -0.28 26.57 19.51
N VAL A 402 0.15 27.58 20.25
CA VAL A 402 1.02 27.42 21.41
C VAL A 402 0.12 27.37 22.65
N TYR A 403 0.06 26.24 23.33
CA TYR A 403 -0.73 26.11 24.55
C TYR A 403 -0.03 26.80 25.74
N GLU A 404 -0.72 27.72 26.39
CA GLU A 404 -0.23 28.40 27.58
C GLU A 404 -0.52 27.56 28.84
N PHE A 405 0.35 26.61 29.14
CA PHE A 405 0.20 25.71 30.30
C PHE A 405 0.18 26.42 31.66
N ALA A 406 0.48 27.72 31.75
CA ALA A 406 0.28 28.50 32.97
C ALA A 406 -1.20 28.84 33.24
N THR A 407 -2.02 28.96 32.19
CA THR A 407 -3.42 29.41 32.28
C THR A 407 -4.44 28.28 32.17
N LEU A 408 -4.03 27.12 31.63
CA LEU A 408 -4.90 25.94 31.51
C LEU A 408 -5.32 25.37 32.88
N SER A 409 -6.50 24.76 32.93
CA SER A 409 -6.90 23.96 34.10
C SER A 409 -6.01 22.73 34.22
N LEU A 410 -5.66 22.36 35.46
CA LEU A 410 -4.93 21.11 35.70
C LEU A 410 -5.75 19.90 35.23
N PRO A 411 -5.11 18.81 34.76
CA PRO A 411 -5.83 17.65 34.27
C PRO A 411 -6.63 16.99 35.41
N SER A 412 -7.89 16.64 35.11
CA SER A 412 -8.76 15.89 36.03
C SER A 412 -8.48 14.38 36.02
N ASP A 413 -7.87 13.89 34.95
CA ASP A 413 -7.51 12.49 34.72
C ASP A 413 -6.00 12.28 34.84
N ASN A 414 -5.56 11.02 34.69
CA ASN A 414 -4.13 10.70 34.56
C ASN A 414 -3.52 11.44 33.37
N TRP A 415 -2.27 11.87 33.54
CA TRP A 415 -1.60 12.76 32.59
C TRP A 415 -0.17 12.35 32.31
N ARG A 416 0.31 12.60 31.10
CA ARG A 416 1.68 12.27 30.69
C ARG A 416 2.56 13.50 30.79
N CYS A 417 3.72 13.37 31.43
CA CYS A 417 4.72 14.43 31.49
C CYS A 417 5.39 14.63 30.13
N ALA A 418 5.25 15.82 29.54
CA ALA A 418 5.78 16.11 28.22
C ALA A 418 7.33 16.07 28.21
N THR A 419 7.96 16.55 29.27
CA THR A 419 9.43 16.53 29.44
C THR A 419 9.99 15.10 29.45
N CYS A 420 9.34 14.18 30.17
CA CYS A 420 9.71 12.76 30.16
C CYS A 420 9.46 12.13 28.78
N TYR A 421 8.34 12.47 28.14
CA TYR A 421 7.96 11.90 26.84
C TYR A 421 8.89 12.36 25.70
N ALA A 422 9.37 13.60 25.71
CA ALA A 422 10.39 14.07 24.77
C ALA A 422 11.66 13.20 24.84
N ASN A 423 11.99 12.71 26.03
CA ASN A 423 13.11 11.80 26.28
C ASN A 423 12.73 10.30 26.28
N ARG A 424 11.56 9.93 25.75
CA ARG A 424 11.02 8.55 25.84
C ARG A 424 11.93 7.50 25.23
N PHE A 425 12.60 7.77 24.11
CA PHE A 425 13.49 6.78 23.49
C PHE A 425 14.84 6.67 24.22
N LYS A 426 15.25 7.70 24.97
CA LYS A 426 16.45 7.66 25.82
C LYS A 426 16.16 6.96 27.15
N THR A 427 14.96 7.13 27.69
CA THR A 427 14.59 6.69 29.05
C THR A 427 13.67 5.47 29.10
N MET A 428 13.08 5.08 27.96
CA MET A 428 12.00 4.09 27.82
C MET A 428 10.80 4.36 28.74
N ASN A 429 10.58 5.62 29.14
CA ASN A 429 9.48 5.98 30.02
C ASN A 429 8.24 6.39 29.22
N PHE A 430 7.26 5.50 29.18
CA PHE A 430 5.93 5.71 28.59
C PHE A 430 4.83 5.71 29.67
N GLY A 431 5.16 5.96 30.94
CA GLY A 431 4.19 6.00 32.04
C GLY A 431 3.30 7.24 32.05
N THR A 432 2.21 7.17 32.80
CA THR A 432 1.32 8.30 33.14
C THR A 432 1.42 8.60 34.63
N ASN A 433 1.19 9.84 35.01
CA ASN A 433 1.10 10.29 36.40
C ASN A 433 -0.37 10.22 36.85
N THR A 434 -0.56 10.02 38.15
CA THR A 434 -1.89 9.97 38.76
C THR A 434 -2.59 11.32 38.70
N ALA A 435 -3.90 11.34 38.45
CA ALA A 435 -4.73 12.54 38.53
C ALA A 435 -4.52 13.31 39.86
N GLY A 436 -4.47 14.64 39.78
CA GLY A 436 -4.32 15.53 40.94
C GLY A 436 -2.90 15.69 41.49
N THR A 437 -1.91 14.98 40.94
CA THR A 437 -0.49 15.20 41.27
C THR A 437 -0.01 16.57 40.79
N THR A 438 0.83 17.24 41.58
CA THR A 438 1.35 18.59 41.28
C THR A 438 2.74 18.58 40.64
N ALA A 439 3.37 17.41 40.53
CA ALA A 439 4.66 17.19 39.92
C ALA A 439 4.69 15.81 39.23
N CYS A 440 5.57 15.65 38.25
CA CYS A 440 5.78 14.36 37.61
C CYS A 440 6.37 13.35 38.60
N GLU A 441 5.77 12.17 38.68
CA GLU A 441 6.19 11.08 39.56
C GLU A 441 7.57 10.49 39.19
N VAL A 442 8.07 10.76 37.98
CA VAL A 442 9.36 10.25 37.49
C VAL A 442 10.46 11.31 37.55
N CYS A 443 10.30 12.45 36.87
CA CYS A 443 11.33 13.48 36.83
C CYS A 443 11.23 14.50 37.97
N THR A 444 10.18 14.43 38.80
CA THR A 444 9.90 15.35 39.93
C THR A 444 9.66 16.82 39.54
N THR A 445 9.74 17.16 38.25
CA THR A 445 9.44 18.50 37.74
C THR A 445 7.98 18.86 38.00
N ALA A 446 7.72 20.08 38.48
CA ALA A 446 6.36 20.57 38.73
C ALA A 446 5.52 20.52 37.45
N ILE A 447 4.23 20.20 37.56
CA ILE A 447 3.35 19.92 36.41
C ILE A 447 3.30 21.08 35.40
N ARG A 448 3.36 22.33 35.87
CA ARG A 448 3.35 23.53 35.02
C ARG A 448 4.63 23.69 34.19
N ASP A 449 5.77 23.33 34.78
CA ASP A 449 7.07 23.42 34.12
C ASP A 449 7.31 22.21 33.21
N ALA A 450 6.87 21.02 33.64
CA ALA A 450 7.03 19.78 32.91
C ALA A 450 6.09 19.68 31.69
N MET A 451 5.01 20.48 31.72
CA MET A 451 3.82 20.38 30.89
C MET A 451 3.14 19.01 30.96
N TRP A 452 1.93 18.91 30.39
CA TRP A 452 1.19 17.65 30.36
C TRP A 452 0.52 17.41 29.01
N SER A 453 0.22 16.15 28.71
CA SER A 453 -0.58 15.77 27.55
C SER A 453 -2.00 16.30 27.63
N LEU A 454 -2.57 16.70 26.49
CA LEU A 454 -3.93 17.20 26.35
C LEU A 454 -4.79 16.16 25.65
N TRP A 455 -6.02 15.96 26.12
CA TRP A 455 -7.02 15.14 25.42
C TRP A 455 -7.87 16.05 24.54
N LEU A 456 -7.72 15.94 23.22
CA LEU A 456 -8.41 16.78 22.24
C LEU A 456 -9.28 15.93 21.31
N PRO A 457 -10.54 16.30 21.04
CA PRO A 457 -11.32 15.66 19.98
C PRO A 457 -10.69 15.95 18.61
N PHE A 458 -10.90 15.05 17.64
CA PHE A 458 -10.36 15.21 16.28
C PHE A 458 -10.62 16.60 15.68
N SER A 459 -11.83 17.15 15.89
CA SER A 459 -12.23 18.45 15.38
C SER A 459 -11.35 19.61 15.87
N GLN A 460 -10.79 19.50 17.08
CA GLN A 460 -9.89 20.48 17.70
C GLN A 460 -8.41 20.26 17.37
N LEU A 461 -8.05 19.16 16.71
CA LEU A 461 -6.69 18.94 16.23
C LEU A 461 -6.33 19.95 15.13
N THR A 462 -5.06 20.36 15.12
CA THR A 462 -4.48 21.18 14.04
C THR A 462 -4.45 20.42 12.73
N PRO A 463 -4.32 21.07 11.55
CA PRO A 463 -4.20 20.37 10.28
C PRO A 463 -3.09 19.30 10.26
N ARG A 464 -1.93 19.58 10.88
CA ARG A 464 -0.82 18.61 10.98
C ARG A 464 -1.17 17.44 11.91
N MET A 465 -1.81 17.71 13.05
CA MET A 465 -2.26 16.67 13.97
C MET A 465 -3.40 15.81 13.39
N LYS A 466 -4.34 16.41 12.64
CA LYS A 466 -5.36 15.65 11.89
C LYS A 466 -4.72 14.74 10.86
N ARG A 467 -3.71 15.22 10.14
CA ARG A 467 -2.94 14.38 9.22
C ARG A 467 -2.24 13.25 9.98
N ARG A 468 -1.60 13.53 11.12
CA ARG A 468 -0.95 12.50 11.97
C ARG A 468 -1.95 11.45 12.48
N ALA A 469 -3.10 11.88 13.00
CA ALA A 469 -4.17 11.00 13.43
C ALA A 469 -4.67 10.11 12.29
N ARG A 470 -4.90 10.70 11.09
CA ARG A 470 -5.22 9.94 9.88
C ARG A 470 -4.14 8.92 9.56
N VAL A 471 -2.86 9.29 9.63
CA VAL A 471 -1.75 8.38 9.34
C VAL A 471 -1.68 7.20 10.32
N MET A 472 -2.03 7.43 11.58
CA MET A 472 -1.97 6.39 12.61
C MET A 472 -3.19 5.47 12.64
N TYR A 473 -4.37 5.97 12.26
CA TYR A 473 -5.64 5.31 12.56
C TYR A 473 -6.60 5.17 11.38
N ALA A 474 -6.37 5.85 10.26
CA ALA A 474 -7.22 5.67 9.09
C ALA A 474 -6.86 4.35 8.38
N PRO A 475 -7.83 3.72 7.69
CA PRO A 475 -7.53 2.58 6.83
C PRO A 475 -6.45 2.92 5.80
N LYS A 476 -5.49 2.01 5.57
CA LYS A 476 -4.37 2.21 4.63
C LYS A 476 -4.82 2.70 3.25
N LEU A 477 -5.95 2.18 2.74
CA LEU A 477 -6.51 2.60 1.45
C LEU A 477 -7.01 4.04 1.47
N GLU A 478 -7.68 4.49 2.54
CA GLU A 478 -8.06 5.91 2.72
C GLU A 478 -6.81 6.79 2.70
N MET A 479 -5.77 6.38 3.41
CA MET A 479 -4.50 7.12 3.46
C MET A 479 -3.88 7.28 2.06
N VAL A 480 -3.72 6.17 1.33
CA VAL A 480 -3.16 6.19 -0.04
C VAL A 480 -4.02 7.06 -0.98
N LEU A 481 -5.34 6.95 -0.92
CA LEU A 481 -6.25 7.79 -1.72
C LEU A 481 -6.15 9.28 -1.36
N SER A 482 -5.93 9.59 -0.09
CA SER A 482 -5.74 10.97 0.37
C SER A 482 -4.46 11.62 -0.17
N THR A 483 -3.49 10.83 -0.66
CA THR A 483 -2.34 11.41 -1.40
C THR A 483 -2.78 12.04 -2.71
N LEU A 484 -3.82 11.50 -3.37
CA LEU A 484 -4.38 12.04 -4.60
C LEU A 484 -5.47 13.09 -4.33
N TYR A 485 -6.33 12.87 -3.33
CA TYR A 485 -7.45 13.75 -2.96
C TYR A 485 -7.35 14.20 -1.49
N PRO A 486 -6.43 15.12 -1.16
CA PRO A 486 -6.07 15.42 0.23
C PRO A 486 -7.19 16.06 1.07
N LYS A 487 -8.18 16.66 0.40
CA LYS A 487 -9.28 17.41 1.01
C LYS A 487 -10.65 16.72 0.88
N ALA A 488 -10.70 15.57 0.20
CA ALA A 488 -11.94 14.85 0.02
C ALA A 488 -12.27 13.99 1.23
N ASP A 489 -13.55 13.71 1.39
CA ASP A 489 -14.04 12.66 2.29
C ASP A 489 -14.07 11.35 1.52
N ILE A 490 -13.41 10.32 2.06
CA ILE A 490 -13.26 9.01 1.42
C ILE A 490 -14.03 8.00 2.27
N THR A 491 -15.04 7.37 1.67
CA THR A 491 -15.91 6.43 2.37
C THR A 491 -16.07 5.15 1.57
N VAL A 492 -16.11 4.00 2.27
CA VAL A 492 -16.41 2.71 1.64
C VAL A 492 -17.93 2.65 1.39
N THR A 493 -18.34 2.49 0.15
CA THR A 493 -19.76 2.44 -0.25
C THR A 493 -20.28 1.01 -0.35
N GLY A 494 -20.10 0.20 0.70
CA GLY A 494 -20.60 -1.18 0.78
C GLY A 494 -20.24 -2.12 -0.39
N ASP A 495 -20.71 -3.36 -0.34
CA ASP A 495 -20.53 -4.33 -1.43
C ASP A 495 -21.32 -3.86 -2.67
N GLY A 496 -20.65 -3.81 -3.82
CA GLY A 496 -21.05 -3.12 -5.06
C GLY A 496 -22.40 -3.47 -5.69
N ALA A 497 -23.15 -4.42 -5.13
CA ALA A 497 -24.42 -4.91 -5.66
C ALA A 497 -25.53 -3.84 -5.75
N ALA A 498 -25.43 -2.74 -4.97
CA ALA A 498 -26.40 -1.64 -5.00
C ALA A 498 -26.08 -0.54 -6.03
N LEU A 499 -24.81 -0.36 -6.39
CA LEU A 499 -24.36 0.73 -7.29
C LEU A 499 -24.47 0.37 -8.78
N LEU A 500 -24.40 -0.91 -9.14
CA LEU A 500 -24.50 -1.39 -10.53
C LEU A 500 -25.95 -1.66 -11.02
N LYS A 501 -26.96 -1.45 -10.18
CA LYS A 501 -28.38 -1.69 -10.49
C LYS A 501 -29.15 -0.45 -10.97
N LYS A 502 -28.46 0.63 -11.39
CA LYS A 502 -29.11 1.83 -11.95
C LYS A 502 -28.74 2.05 -13.41
#